data_AF-A0A532EPY4-F1
#
_entry.id   AF-A0A532EPY4-F1
#
_cell.length_a   1.000
_cell.length_b   1.000
_cell.length_c   1.000
_cell.angle_alpha   90.00
_cell.angle_beta   90.00
_cell.angle_gamma   90.00
#
_symmetry.space_group_name_H-M   'P 1'
#
loop_
_entity.id
_entity.type
_entity.pdbx_description
1 polymer ?
#
loop_
_entity_poly.entity_id
_entity_poly.type
_entity_poly.pdbx_seq_one_letter_code
_entity_poly.pdbx_strand_id
1 'polypeptide(L)' 'MAKQNQAARTPPVTAISMEEEIRSLAYDLYCEGGYQDGHDLEYWLQAEQQVLTRRKAHLRRVV' A
#
# COMPACT_ATOMS: atom_id res chain seq x y z
N MET A 1 19.81 -0.74 19.26
CA MET A 1 18.51 -0.10 19.53
C MET A 1 18.02 0.52 18.23
N ALA A 2 16.70 0.49 17.97
CA ALA A 2 15.98 0.90 16.75
C ALA A 2 16.00 -0.09 15.57
N LYS A 3 14.94 -0.91 15.51
CA LYS A 3 14.51 -1.77 14.41
C LYS A 3 13.56 -0.96 13.52
N GLN A 4 13.91 -0.72 12.26
CA GLN A 4 13.05 -0.49 11.09
C GLN A 4 13.75 0.45 10.12
N ASN A 5 14.35 -0.12 9.08
CA ASN A 5 14.72 0.63 7.88
C ASN A 5 14.59 -0.31 6.68
N GLN A 6 13.34 -0.57 6.25
CA GLN A 6 13.07 -1.16 4.94
C GLN A 6 13.10 -0.05 3.88
N ALA A 7 14.24 0.61 3.75
CA ALA A 7 14.54 1.40 2.57
C ALA A 7 14.97 0.44 1.45
N ALA A 8 14.43 0.67 0.25
CA ALA A 8 14.87 0.08 -1.02
C ALA A 8 14.58 -1.43 -1.24
N ARG A 9 13.30 -1.73 -1.51
CA ARG A 9 12.97 -2.77 -2.50
C ARG A 9 12.25 -2.09 -3.65
N THR A 10 13.00 -1.44 -4.54
CA THR A 10 12.51 -1.07 -5.87
C THR A 10 12.45 -2.33 -6.74
N PRO A 11 11.27 -2.91 -7.05
CA PRO A 11 11.18 -3.81 -8.19
C PRO A 11 11.25 -2.98 -9.48
N PRO A 12 11.69 -3.58 -10.59
CA PRO A 12 11.85 -2.89 -11.87
C PRO A 12 10.51 -2.38 -12.41
N VAL A 13 10.56 -1.11 -12.80
CA VAL A 13 9.52 -0.25 -13.41
C VAL A 13 8.97 -0.78 -14.74
N THR A 14 8.21 -1.89 -14.75
CA THR A 14 7.55 -2.34 -16.00
C THR A 14 6.13 -2.90 -15.84
N ALA A 15 5.59 -3.08 -14.64
CA ALA A 15 4.16 -3.26 -14.43
C ALA A 15 3.88 -2.92 -12.97
N ILE A 16 3.10 -1.87 -12.70
CA ILE A 16 2.69 -1.57 -11.32
C ILE A 16 1.78 -2.72 -10.87
N SER A 17 2.38 -3.68 -10.17
CA SER A 17 1.68 -4.82 -9.58
C SER A 17 0.71 -4.33 -8.51
N MET A 18 -0.35 -5.08 -8.25
CA MET A 18 -1.33 -4.75 -7.21
C MET A 18 -0.66 -4.46 -5.86
N GLU A 19 0.36 -5.26 -5.52
CA GLU A 19 1.17 -5.10 -4.30
C GLU A 19 1.90 -3.75 -4.22
N GLU A 20 2.27 -3.16 -5.36
CA GLU A 20 2.96 -1.87 -5.42
C GLU A 20 1.99 -0.71 -5.19
N GLU A 21 0.76 -0.80 -5.73
CA GLU A 21 -0.32 0.13 -5.40
C GLU A 21 -0.65 0.07 -3.89
N ILE A 22 -0.70 -1.15 -3.34
CA ILE A 22 -0.98 -1.37 -1.91
C ILE A 22 0.13 -0.76 -1.06
N ARG A 23 1.40 -1.03 -1.41
CA ARG A 23 2.55 -0.46 -0.70
C ARG A 23 2.55 1.06 -0.74
N SER A 24 2.32 1.65 -1.91
CA SER A 24 2.30 3.11 -2.06
C SER A 24 1.20 3.74 -1.21
N LEU A 25 0.01 3.14 -1.19
CA LEU A 25 -1.11 3.66 -0.41
C LEU A 25 -0.92 3.44 1.10
N ALA A 26 -0.33 2.31 1.50
CA ALA A 26 -0.01 2.04 2.90
C ALA A 26 1.02 3.03 3.45
N TYR A 27 2.02 3.39 2.63
CA TYR A 27 3.02 4.39 2.99
C TYR A 27 2.41 5.79 3.15
N ASP A 28 1.52 6.16 2.23
CA ASP A 28 0.79 7.44 2.30
C ASP A 28 -0.05 7.52 3.58
N LEU A 29 -0.80 6.46 3.90
CA LEU A 29 -1.59 6.35 5.13
C LEU A 29 -0.74 6.41 6.41
N TYR A 30 0.44 5.80 6.40
CA TYR A 30 1.38 5.88 7.53
C TYR A 30 1.94 7.30 7.72
N CYS A 31 2.21 8.00 6.61
CA CYS A 31 2.67 9.39 6.61
C CYS A 31 1.56 10.35 7.11
N GLU A 32 0.32 10.17 6.64
CA GLU A 32 -0.84 10.95 7.07
C GLU A 32 -1.21 10.65 8.53
N GLY A 33 -1.02 9.41 8.98
CA GLY A 33 -1.29 8.95 10.34
C GLY A 33 -0.34 9.46 11.42
N GLY A 34 0.63 10.31 11.05
CA GLY A 34 1.57 10.90 12.02
C GLY A 34 2.66 9.94 12.49
N TYR A 35 3.02 8.94 11.67
CA TYR A 35 4.09 7.98 11.97
C TYR A 35 3.85 7.17 13.25
N GLN A 36 2.59 6.82 13.51
CA GLN A 36 2.24 6.08 14.72
C GLN A 36 2.75 4.63 14.63
N ASP A 37 3.81 4.34 15.37
CA ASP A 37 4.43 3.02 15.46
C ASP A 37 3.40 1.96 15.93
N GLY A 38 3.32 0.83 15.22
CA GLY A 38 2.45 -0.30 15.56
C GLY A 38 1.17 -0.39 14.74
N HIS A 39 0.89 0.60 13.88
CA HIS A 39 -0.23 0.57 12.92
C HIS A 39 0.19 0.20 11.50
N ASP A 40 1.45 -0.19 11.28
CA ASP A 40 1.99 -0.54 9.97
C ASP A 40 1.14 -1.60 9.26
N LEU A 41 0.71 -2.62 10.00
CA LEU A 41 -0.12 -3.71 9.47
C LEU A 41 -1.55 -3.24 9.18
N GLU A 42 -2.08 -2.32 10.00
CA GLU A 42 -3.42 -1.74 9.82
C GLU A 42 -3.47 -0.87 8.57
N TYR A 43 -2.45 -0.02 8.37
CA TYR A 43 -2.30 0.80 7.17
C TYR A 43 -2.12 -0.06 5.91
N TRP A 44 -1.36 -1.16 6.01
CA TRP A 44 -1.24 -2.13 4.93
C TRP A 44 -2.57 -2.79 4.57
N LEU A 45 -3.31 -3.28 5.57
CA LEU A 45 -4.60 -3.94 5.36
C LEU A 45 -5.66 -2.97 4.80
N GLN A 46 -5.66 -1.73 5.28
CA GLN A 46 -6.51 -0.67 4.76
C GLN A 46 -6.19 -0.36 3.30
N ALA A 47 -4.90 -0.30 2.96
CA ALA A 47 -4.46 -0.08 1.59
C ALA A 47 -4.87 -1.21 0.65
N GLU A 48 -4.71 -2.46 1.08
CA GLU A 48 -5.14 -3.64 0.34
C GLU A 48 -6.63 -3.59 0.02
N GLN A 49 -7.47 -3.33 1.01
CA GLN A 49 -8.91 -3.22 0.82
C GLN A 49 -9.30 -2.11 -0.16
N GLN A 50 -8.64 -0.95 -0.09
CA GLN A 50 -8.89 0.15 -1.03
C GLN A 50 -8.52 -0.22 -2.46
N VAL A 51 -7.34 -0.81 -2.68
CA VAL A 51 -6.89 -1.23 -4.01
C VAL A 51 -7.79 -2.32 -4.59
N LEU A 52 -8.15 -3.32 -3.77
CA LEU A 52 -9.08 -4.38 -4.17
C LEU A 52 -10.46 -3.81 -4.54
N THR A 53 -10.96 -2.85 -3.76
CA THR A 53 -12.25 -2.19 -4.04
C THR A 53 -12.20 -1.40 -5.35
N ARG A 54 -11.13 -0.62 -5.57
CA ARG A 54 -10.93 0.16 -6.81
C ARG A 54 -10.85 -0.75 -8.03
N ARG A 55 -10.07 -1.84 -7.97
CA ARG A 55 -9.97 -2.81 -9.07
C ARG A 55 -11.27 -3.56 -9.30
N LYS A 56 -11.98 -3.98 -8.24
CA LYS A 56 -13.30 -4.63 -8.36
C LYS A 56 -14.33 -3.68 -8.99
N ALA A 57 -14.33 -2.40 -8.60
CA ALA A 57 -15.17 -1.38 -9.21
C ALA A 57 -14.78 -1.11 -10.68
N HIS A 58 -13.49 -1.11 -10.99
CA HIS A 58 -12.99 -0.99 -12.36
C HIS A 58 -13.45 -2.16 -13.22
N LEU A 59 -13.26 -3.40 -12.76
CA LEU A 59 -13.71 -4.61 -13.47
C LEU A 59 -15.23 -4.63 -13.70
N ARG A 60 -16.02 -4.14 -12.74
CA ARG A 60 -17.48 -4.00 -12.86
C ARG A 60 -17.94 -2.94 -13.86
N ARG A 61 -17.07 -2.00 -14.25
CA ARG A 61 -17.37 -0.93 -15.21
C ARG A 61 -17.04 -1.31 -16.65
N VAL A 62 -16.22 -2.35 -16.85
CA VAL A 62 -15.75 -2.79 -18.18
C VAL A 62 -16.59 -3.97 -18.71
N VAL A 63 -17.75 -4.23 -18.11
CA VAL A 63 -18.76 -5.21 -18.56
C VAL A 63 -20.07 -4.50 -18.89
#